data_AF-A0A0E0LYY0-F1
#
_entry.id   AF-A0A0E0LYY0-F1
#
_cell.length_a   1.000
_cell.length_b   1.000
_cell.length_c   1.000
_cell.angle_alpha   90.00
_cell.angle_beta   90.00
_cell.angle_gamma   90.00
#
_symmetry.space_group_name_H-M   'P 1'
#
loop_
_entity.id
_entity.type
_entity.pdbx_description
1 polymer ?
#
loop_
_entity_poly.entity_id
_entity_poly.type
_entity_poly.pdbx_seq_one_letter_code
_entity_poly.pdbx_strand_id
1 'polypeptide(L)'
;MEAMRLDREGRHNEVIAHADELAAKHPEYAVVLHLASGDGSDGQASCDRAICMEEPTDPREEDVPPGSIPGEKPEDRKSYIRTELKFLLQKRVLSCRDYWCSLASEKQDSFRLVGLNSLHEHFDVFYQDDQEAAKTISDALNFVKKNKSWRFWICPYCVGKKIPDIDSLLQNMRNKHPEGGFWTKLLSVLDPKSISGTYQGDHFSDTATTCQDSQQNYVLHFKRMDDIFKYLFLRAADKIKEKPFSQIREEKCRKGIFIFEKIKLKMKNAPTNMLSSEVSEFCQSPQTGFNPNPFEISCGLYNPSG
;
A
#
# COMPACT_ATOMS: atom_id res chain seq x y z
N MET A 1 -3.51 -23.51 -31.48
CA MET A 1 -3.08 -24.89 -31.88
C MET A 1 -1.59 -25.20 -31.61
N GLU A 2 -0.70 -24.23 -31.79
CA GLU A 2 0.76 -24.44 -31.66
C GLU A 2 1.21 -24.70 -30.21
N ALA A 3 0.69 -23.96 -29.21
CA ALA A 3 1.02 -24.19 -27.79
C ALA A 3 0.74 -25.63 -27.31
N MET A 4 -0.40 -26.22 -27.66
CA MET A 4 -0.71 -27.61 -27.27
C MET A 4 0.11 -28.65 -28.04
N ARG A 5 0.55 -28.34 -29.26
CA ARG A 5 1.50 -29.19 -30.02
C ARG A 5 2.86 -29.20 -29.33
N LEU A 6 3.35 -28.01 -28.96
CA LEU A 6 4.60 -27.82 -28.23
C LEU A 6 4.55 -28.46 -26.84
N ASP A 7 3.43 -28.36 -26.13
CA ASP A 7 3.20 -28.98 -24.82
C ASP A 7 3.24 -30.52 -24.90
N ARG A 8 2.52 -31.11 -25.87
CA ARG A 8 2.58 -32.55 -26.15
C ARG A 8 3.97 -33.04 -26.57
N GLU A 9 4.77 -32.17 -27.17
CA GLU A 9 6.16 -32.43 -27.55
C GLU A 9 7.15 -32.22 -26.38
N GLY A 10 6.67 -31.83 -25.19
CA GLY A 10 7.50 -31.56 -24.02
C GLY A 10 8.33 -30.27 -24.15
N ARG A 11 7.99 -29.41 -25.11
CA ARG A 11 8.70 -28.15 -25.44
C ARG A 11 8.17 -26.99 -24.61
N HIS A 12 8.14 -27.18 -23.29
CA HIS A 12 7.55 -26.26 -22.32
C HIS A 12 8.06 -24.81 -22.45
N ASN A 13 9.35 -24.61 -22.75
CA ASN A 13 9.92 -23.27 -22.95
C ASN A 13 9.31 -22.54 -24.15
N GLU A 14 8.95 -23.26 -25.21
CA GLU A 14 8.36 -22.68 -26.41
C GLU A 14 6.87 -22.43 -26.23
N VAL A 15 6.20 -23.25 -25.42
CA VAL A 15 4.83 -22.99 -24.95
C VAL A 15 4.78 -21.67 -24.19
N ILE A 16 5.72 -21.46 -23.26
CA ILE A 16 5.81 -20.23 -22.47
C ILE A 16 6.09 -19.03 -23.38
N ALA A 17 7.09 -19.12 -24.28
CA ALA A 17 7.41 -18.02 -25.19
C ALA A 17 6.23 -17.65 -26.11
N HIS A 18 5.47 -18.65 -26.58
CA HIS A 18 4.27 -18.40 -27.36
C HIS A 18 3.14 -17.78 -26.53
N ALA A 19 2.97 -18.23 -25.29
CA ALA A 19 2.00 -17.65 -24.37
C ALA A 19 2.36 -16.19 -24.02
N ASP A 20 3.65 -15.86 -23.86
CA ASP A 20 4.12 -14.49 -23.64
C ASP A 20 3.83 -13.59 -24.85
N GLU A 21 4.12 -14.05 -26.06
CA GLU A 21 3.82 -13.31 -27.29
C GLU A 21 2.31 -13.06 -27.44
N LEU A 22 1.49 -14.07 -27.14
CA LEU A 22 0.05 -13.98 -27.21
C LEU A 22 -0.51 -13.08 -26.10
N ALA A 23 0.05 -13.12 -24.89
CA ALA A 23 -0.30 -12.24 -23.78
C ALA A 23 0.01 -10.76 -24.09
N ALA A 24 1.07 -10.49 -24.86
CA ALA A 24 1.41 -9.14 -25.30
C ALA A 24 0.42 -8.61 -26.35
N LYS A 25 -0.11 -9.47 -27.22
CA LYS A 25 -1.10 -9.11 -28.25
C LYS A 25 -2.53 -9.01 -27.71
N HIS A 26 -2.86 -9.86 -26.73
CA HIS A 26 -4.19 -10.00 -26.15
C HIS A 26 -4.13 -9.91 -24.63
N PRO A 27 -3.88 -8.72 -24.07
CA PRO A 27 -3.78 -8.52 -22.63
C PRO A 27 -5.08 -8.85 -21.87
N GLU A 28 -6.21 -8.96 -22.57
CA GLU A 28 -7.53 -9.32 -22.04
C GLU A 28 -7.76 -10.84 -21.85
N TYR A 29 -6.85 -11.69 -22.32
CA TYR A 29 -6.97 -13.15 -22.22
C TYR A 29 -6.35 -13.68 -20.93
N ALA A 30 -7.13 -13.75 -19.84
CA ALA A 30 -6.65 -14.28 -18.57
C ALA A 30 -6.14 -15.73 -18.65
N VAL A 31 -6.68 -16.55 -19.57
CA VAL A 31 -6.18 -17.91 -19.85
C VAL A 31 -4.73 -17.86 -20.33
N VAL A 32 -4.42 -16.94 -21.25
CA VAL A 32 -3.09 -16.81 -21.84
C VAL A 32 -2.11 -16.27 -20.81
N LEU A 33 -2.54 -15.32 -19.97
CA LEU A 33 -1.72 -14.85 -18.86
C LEU A 33 -1.39 -15.96 -17.86
N HIS A 34 -2.35 -16.84 -17.54
CA HIS A 34 -2.11 -18.01 -16.70
C HIS A 34 -1.09 -18.98 -17.32
N LEU A 35 -1.16 -19.22 -18.64
CA LEU A 35 -0.18 -20.05 -19.35
C LEU A 35 1.21 -19.40 -19.39
N ALA A 36 1.26 -18.07 -19.50
CA ALA A 36 2.48 -17.26 -19.44
C ALA A 36 3.07 -17.14 -18.03
N SER A 37 2.31 -17.51 -16.98
CA SER A 37 2.76 -17.49 -15.58
C SER A 37 3.76 -18.61 -15.22
N GLY A 38 4.56 -19.07 -16.18
CA GLY A 38 5.67 -20.02 -15.96
C GLY A 38 6.75 -19.46 -15.04
N ASP A 39 7.76 -20.27 -14.71
CA ASP A 39 8.78 -20.00 -13.66
C ASP A 39 9.75 -18.83 -13.94
N GLY A 40 9.54 -18.05 -15.01
CA GLY A 40 10.33 -16.86 -15.33
C GLY A 40 10.01 -15.63 -14.46
N SER A 41 10.87 -14.60 -14.53
CA SER A 41 10.70 -13.31 -13.82
C SER A 41 9.38 -12.62 -14.15
N ASP A 42 8.89 -12.80 -15.37
CA ASP A 42 7.73 -12.09 -15.91
C ASP A 42 6.42 -12.78 -15.51
N GLY A 43 6.48 -14.04 -15.05
CA GLY A 43 5.30 -14.81 -14.66
C GLY A 43 4.58 -14.23 -13.43
N GLN A 44 5.28 -13.50 -12.56
CA GLN A 44 4.65 -12.82 -11.42
C GLN A 44 3.77 -11.66 -11.89
N ALA A 45 4.30 -10.83 -12.80
CA ALA A 45 3.55 -9.71 -13.37
C ALA A 45 2.34 -10.21 -14.17
N SER A 46 2.49 -11.30 -14.93
CA SER A 46 1.39 -11.97 -15.64
C SER A 46 0.30 -12.48 -14.68
N CYS A 47 0.68 -13.13 -13.57
CA CYS A 47 -0.26 -13.54 -12.52
C CYS A 47 -1.02 -12.35 -11.92
N ASP A 48 -0.29 -11.31 -11.51
CA ASP A 48 -0.88 -10.14 -10.84
C ASP A 48 -1.85 -9.42 -11.78
N ARG A 49 -1.47 -9.25 -13.06
CA ARG A 49 -2.33 -8.67 -14.10
C ARG A 49 -3.60 -9.49 -14.31
N ALA A 50 -3.47 -10.82 -14.41
CA ALA A 50 -4.60 -11.71 -14.63
C ALA A 50 -5.60 -11.73 -13.47
N ILE A 51 -5.12 -11.67 -12.21
CA ILE A 51 -5.98 -11.61 -11.02
C ILE A 51 -6.72 -10.28 -10.93
N CYS A 52 -6.06 -9.17 -11.25
CA CYS A 52 -6.65 -7.84 -11.18
C CYS A 52 -7.73 -7.61 -12.24
N MET A 53 -7.70 -8.35 -13.34
CA MET A 53 -8.67 -8.24 -14.43
C MET A 53 -10.12 -8.42 -13.96
N GLU A 54 -10.96 -7.44 -14.30
CA GLU A 54 -12.39 -7.45 -13.92
C GLU A 54 -13.18 -8.38 -14.84
N GLU A 55 -13.08 -8.17 -16.16
CA GLU A 55 -13.82 -8.93 -17.18
C GLU A 55 -12.88 -9.53 -18.24
N PRO A 56 -12.23 -10.67 -17.93
CA PRO A 56 -11.42 -11.39 -18.91
C PRO A 56 -12.26 -11.94 -20.06
N THR A 57 -11.68 -11.92 -21.25
CA THR A 57 -12.29 -12.48 -22.46
C THR A 57 -11.69 -13.85 -22.74
N ASP A 58 -12.52 -14.79 -23.21
CA ASP A 58 -12.01 -16.09 -23.64
C ASP A 58 -11.14 -15.93 -24.91
N PRO A 59 -10.02 -16.64 -24.99
CA PRO A 59 -9.21 -16.66 -26.20
C PRO A 59 -9.99 -17.26 -27.36
N ARG A 60 -9.60 -16.89 -28.59
CA ARG A 60 -10.14 -17.50 -29.81
C ARG A 60 -9.67 -18.94 -29.91
N GLU A 61 -10.44 -19.77 -30.61
CA GLU A 61 -10.11 -21.19 -30.83
C GLU A 61 -8.77 -21.41 -31.54
N GLU A 62 -8.40 -20.51 -32.44
CA GLU A 62 -7.09 -20.50 -33.12
C GLU A 62 -5.92 -20.32 -32.14
N ASP A 63 -6.12 -19.47 -31.12
CA ASP A 63 -5.13 -19.13 -30.10
C ASP A 63 -5.04 -20.23 -29.05
N VAL A 64 -6.19 -20.58 -28.44
CA VAL A 64 -6.30 -21.62 -27.41
C VAL A 64 -7.52 -22.51 -27.71
N PRO A 65 -7.32 -23.82 -27.93
CA PRO A 65 -8.43 -24.72 -28.27
C PRO A 65 -9.49 -24.81 -27.16
N PRO A 66 -10.78 -24.99 -27.52
CA PRO A 66 -11.83 -25.32 -26.56
C PRO A 66 -11.49 -26.53 -25.70
N GLY A 67 -11.75 -26.45 -24.39
CA GLY A 67 -11.47 -27.51 -23.43
C GLY A 67 -10.04 -27.53 -22.87
N SER A 68 -9.17 -26.59 -23.25
CA SER A 68 -7.83 -26.45 -22.66
C SER A 68 -7.86 -26.12 -21.16
N ILE A 69 -8.99 -25.58 -20.68
CA ILE A 69 -9.27 -25.40 -19.26
C ILE A 69 -10.68 -25.94 -18.92
N PRO A 70 -10.90 -26.43 -17.68
CA PRO A 70 -12.21 -26.90 -17.25
C PRO A 70 -13.29 -25.81 -17.28
N GLY A 71 -14.51 -26.19 -17.66
CA GLY A 71 -15.69 -25.31 -17.62
C GLY A 71 -16.32 -25.07 -19.00
N GLU A 72 -17.62 -25.34 -19.12
CA GLU A 72 -18.38 -25.14 -20.37
C GLU A 72 -18.73 -23.67 -20.58
N LYS A 73 -19.06 -22.95 -19.51
CA LYS A 73 -19.44 -21.53 -19.57
C LYS A 73 -18.24 -20.62 -19.28
N PRO A 74 -18.21 -19.40 -19.84
CA PRO A 74 -17.16 -18.42 -19.54
C PRO A 74 -16.94 -18.21 -18.05
N GLU A 75 -18.01 -18.14 -17.25
CA GLU A 75 -17.91 -17.91 -15.80
C GLU A 75 -17.23 -19.06 -15.04
N ASP A 76 -17.45 -20.31 -15.48
CA ASP A 76 -16.80 -21.48 -14.88
C ASP A 76 -15.29 -21.44 -15.16
N ARG A 77 -14.91 -21.12 -16.40
CA ARG A 77 -13.52 -20.92 -16.82
C ARG A 77 -12.84 -19.78 -16.07
N LYS A 78 -13.50 -18.63 -15.96
CA LYS A 78 -13.03 -17.47 -15.17
C LYS A 78 -12.77 -17.85 -13.71
N SER A 79 -13.71 -18.58 -13.09
CA SER A 79 -13.58 -19.04 -11.71
C SER A 79 -12.41 -20.01 -11.52
N TYR A 80 -12.24 -20.95 -12.45
CA TYR A 80 -11.12 -21.90 -12.46
C TYR A 80 -9.78 -21.18 -12.54
N ILE A 81 -9.59 -20.32 -13.56
CA ILE A 81 -8.34 -19.57 -13.76
C ILE A 81 -8.01 -18.73 -12.53
N ARG A 82 -9.00 -18.03 -11.96
CA ARG A 82 -8.79 -17.23 -10.74
C ARG A 82 -8.31 -18.11 -9.58
N THR A 83 -8.88 -19.30 -9.40
CA THR A 83 -8.47 -20.23 -8.34
C THR A 83 -7.05 -20.74 -8.56
N GLU A 84 -6.73 -21.12 -9.79
CA GLU A 84 -5.40 -21.65 -10.13
C GLU A 84 -4.31 -20.59 -10.00
N LEU A 85 -4.55 -19.36 -10.47
CA LEU A 85 -3.61 -18.25 -10.30
C LEU A 85 -3.33 -17.93 -8.83
N LYS A 86 -4.36 -17.94 -7.98
CA LYS A 86 -4.20 -17.76 -6.53
C LYS A 86 -3.31 -18.86 -5.94
N PHE A 87 -3.57 -20.11 -6.29
CA PHE A 87 -2.78 -21.25 -5.82
C PHE A 87 -1.31 -21.17 -6.29
N LEU A 88 -1.08 -20.83 -7.56
CA LEU A 88 0.27 -20.64 -8.10
C LEU A 88 1.04 -19.55 -7.35
N LEU A 89 0.41 -18.39 -7.10
CA LEU A 89 1.04 -17.32 -6.32
C LEU A 89 1.35 -17.76 -4.88
N GLN A 90 0.43 -18.45 -4.20
CA GLN A 90 0.67 -18.98 -2.86
C GLN A 90 1.84 -19.97 -2.85
N LYS A 91 1.89 -20.89 -3.82
CA LYS A 91 2.98 -21.86 -3.96
C LYS A 91 4.33 -21.17 -4.18
N ARG A 92 4.37 -20.10 -4.99
CA ARG A 92 5.57 -19.28 -5.18
C ARG A 92 6.00 -18.60 -3.88
N VAL A 93 5.08 -17.99 -3.15
CA VAL A 93 5.39 -17.34 -1.86
C VAL A 93 5.99 -18.35 -0.87
N LEU A 94 5.45 -19.57 -0.80
CA LEU A 94 6.00 -20.65 0.03
C LEU A 94 7.39 -21.07 -0.44
N SER A 95 7.59 -21.23 -1.75
CA SER A 95 8.89 -21.59 -2.32
C SER A 95 9.95 -20.52 -2.05
N CYS A 96 9.60 -19.23 -2.17
CA CYS A 96 10.46 -18.10 -1.83
C CYS A 96 10.80 -18.09 -0.34
N ARG A 97 9.83 -18.41 0.53
CA ARG A 97 10.06 -18.53 1.99
C ARG A 97 11.04 -19.66 2.29
N ASP A 98 10.85 -20.84 1.72
CA ASP A 98 11.73 -21.99 1.95
C ASP A 98 13.15 -21.71 1.45
N TYR A 99 13.28 -21.10 0.27
CA TYR A 99 14.56 -20.62 -0.24
C TYR A 99 15.20 -19.61 0.70
N TRP A 100 14.48 -18.58 1.14
CA TRP A 100 14.99 -17.59 2.09
C TRP A 100 15.45 -18.24 3.40
N CYS A 101 14.68 -19.17 3.95
CA CYS A 101 15.03 -19.94 5.16
C CYS A 101 16.30 -20.78 4.98
N SER A 102 16.62 -21.19 3.74
CA SER A 102 17.84 -21.96 3.44
C SER A 102 19.11 -21.09 3.33
N LEU A 103 18.97 -19.76 3.22
CA LEU A 103 20.10 -18.84 3.10
C LEU A 103 20.81 -18.61 4.45
N ALA A 104 22.09 -18.25 4.38
CA ALA A 104 22.83 -17.76 5.55
C ALA A 104 22.22 -16.47 6.10
N SER A 105 22.37 -16.21 7.41
CA SER A 105 21.78 -15.05 8.10
C SER A 105 22.08 -13.72 7.41
N GLU A 106 23.32 -13.50 6.97
CA GLU A 106 23.72 -12.26 6.28
C GLU A 106 22.92 -12.04 5.00
N LYS A 107 22.69 -13.11 4.23
CA LYS A 107 21.86 -13.06 3.04
C LYS A 107 20.40 -12.87 3.40
N GLN A 108 19.88 -13.57 4.40
CA GLN A 108 18.51 -13.38 4.88
C GLN A 108 18.21 -11.92 5.27
N ASP A 109 19.14 -11.28 5.98
CA ASP A 109 19.01 -9.88 6.39
C ASP A 109 19.05 -8.91 5.21
N SER A 110 19.80 -9.22 4.15
CA SER A 110 19.81 -8.39 2.93
C SER A 110 18.43 -8.31 2.25
N PHE A 111 17.60 -9.36 2.33
CA PHE A 111 16.22 -9.35 1.81
C PHE A 111 15.27 -8.46 2.63
N ARG A 112 15.67 -8.03 3.84
CA ARG A 112 14.87 -7.13 4.68
C ARG A 112 15.04 -5.66 4.29
N LEU A 113 15.96 -5.35 3.39
CA LEU A 113 16.32 -3.99 3.00
C LEU A 113 15.84 -3.72 1.58
N VAL A 114 15.01 -2.69 1.41
CA VAL A 114 14.52 -2.24 0.11
C VAL A 114 14.80 -0.76 -0.06
N GLY A 115 15.64 -0.41 -1.03
CA GLY A 115 15.93 0.98 -1.37
C GLY A 115 14.71 1.66 -2.00
N LEU A 116 14.31 2.84 -1.50
CA LEU A 116 13.15 3.55 -2.04
C LEU A 116 13.35 4.03 -3.49
N ASN A 117 14.58 4.32 -3.90
CA ASN A 117 14.87 4.66 -5.30
C ASN A 117 14.71 3.42 -6.21
N SER A 118 15.19 2.25 -5.77
CA SER A 118 15.01 0.99 -6.51
C SER A 118 13.53 0.60 -6.58
N LEU A 119 12.78 0.85 -5.50
CA LEU A 119 11.34 0.64 -5.49
C LEU A 119 10.62 1.58 -6.46
N HIS A 120 11.04 2.85 -6.52
CA HIS A 120 10.52 3.83 -7.49
C HIS A 120 10.77 3.37 -8.93
N GLU A 121 12.02 3.03 -9.25
CA GLU A 121 12.41 2.54 -10.59
C GLU A 121 11.63 1.29 -10.98
N HIS A 122 11.40 0.37 -10.04
CA HIS A 122 10.56 -0.80 -10.29
C HIS A 122 9.13 -0.42 -10.71
N PHE A 123 8.49 0.53 -10.00
CA PHE A 123 7.15 0.98 -10.38
C PHE A 123 7.12 1.77 -11.69
N ASP A 124 8.15 2.56 -11.97
CA ASP A 124 8.28 3.28 -13.25
C ASP A 124 8.36 2.29 -14.42
N VAL A 125 9.19 1.25 -14.29
CA VAL A 125 9.48 0.31 -15.39
C VAL A 125 8.34 -0.68 -15.62
N PHE A 126 7.82 -1.30 -14.56
CA PHE A 126 6.90 -2.44 -14.67
C PHE A 126 5.41 -2.06 -14.63
N TYR A 127 5.06 -0.85 -14.18
CA TYR A 127 3.68 -0.40 -14.02
C TYR A 127 3.41 0.89 -14.79
N GLN A 128 3.82 0.94 -16.06
CA GLN A 128 3.72 2.13 -16.93
C GLN A 128 2.30 2.69 -17.04
N ASP A 129 1.28 1.83 -16.96
CA ASP A 129 -0.13 2.22 -17.04
C ASP A 129 -0.69 2.73 -15.69
N ASP A 130 -0.01 2.48 -14.56
CA ASP A 130 -0.40 2.93 -13.22
C ASP A 130 0.81 3.50 -12.45
N GLN A 131 1.08 4.77 -12.72
CA GLN A 131 2.20 5.50 -12.13
C GLN A 131 1.90 6.06 -10.73
N GLU A 132 0.77 5.71 -10.11
CA GLU A 132 0.39 6.27 -8.80
C GLU A 132 1.36 5.87 -7.69
N ALA A 133 1.87 4.64 -7.72
CA ALA A 133 2.87 4.16 -6.76
C ALA A 133 4.19 4.95 -6.88
N ALA A 134 4.72 5.09 -8.10
CA ALA A 134 5.93 5.86 -8.36
C ALA A 134 5.79 7.34 -7.94
N LYS A 135 4.69 8.00 -8.34
CA LYS A 135 4.37 9.37 -7.91
C LYS A 135 4.33 9.50 -6.39
N THR A 136 3.72 8.53 -5.70
CA THR A 136 3.62 8.52 -4.24
C THR A 136 5.01 8.42 -3.59
N ILE A 137 5.88 7.55 -4.09
CA ILE A 137 7.26 7.42 -3.61
C ILE A 137 8.03 8.73 -3.86
N SER A 138 7.92 9.31 -5.06
CA SER A 138 8.54 10.58 -5.41
C SER A 138 8.11 11.74 -4.49
N ASP A 139 6.80 11.86 -4.24
CA ASP A 139 6.23 12.87 -3.35
C ASP A 139 6.68 12.67 -1.89
N ALA A 140 6.75 11.42 -1.42
CA ALA A 140 7.28 11.10 -0.09
C ALA A 140 8.77 11.45 0.04
N LEU A 141 9.60 11.09 -0.95
CA LEU A 141 11.04 11.40 -0.99
C LEU A 141 11.29 12.90 -1.02
N ASN A 142 10.53 13.65 -1.83
CA ASN A 142 10.64 15.12 -1.88
C ASN A 142 10.23 15.77 -0.55
N PHE A 143 9.19 15.24 0.09
CA PHE A 143 8.72 15.74 1.37
C PHE A 143 9.76 15.55 2.48
N VAL A 144 10.32 14.34 2.63
CA VAL A 144 11.33 14.08 3.68
C VAL A 144 12.63 14.86 3.43
N LYS A 145 13.06 15.00 2.17
CA LYS A 145 14.25 15.79 1.82
C LYS A 145 14.13 17.23 2.31
N LYS A 146 12.94 17.83 2.13
CA LYS A 146 12.63 19.22 2.51
C LYS A 146 12.39 19.39 4.02
N ASN A 147 11.62 18.49 4.63
CA ASN A 147 11.11 18.69 5.99
C ASN A 147 11.83 17.86 7.06
N LYS A 148 12.75 16.97 6.66
CA LYS A 148 13.51 16.07 7.54
C LYS A 148 12.63 15.19 8.44
N SER A 149 11.40 14.95 7.98
CA SER A 149 10.38 14.16 8.64
C SER A 149 9.52 13.50 7.58
N TRP A 150 9.09 12.28 7.85
CA TRP A 150 8.12 11.57 7.02
C TRP A 150 6.67 11.88 7.40
N ARG A 151 6.49 12.57 8.52
CA ARG A 151 5.19 12.88 9.10
C ARG A 151 4.72 14.25 8.60
N PHE A 152 3.44 14.33 8.32
CA PHE A 152 2.78 15.59 8.01
C PHE A 152 1.35 15.60 8.55
N TRP A 153 0.89 16.81 8.82
CA TRP A 153 -0.48 17.12 9.13
C TRP A 153 -1.29 17.32 7.86
N ILE A 154 -2.54 16.86 7.92
CA ILE A 154 -3.55 17.11 6.89
C ILE A 154 -4.50 18.15 7.46
N CYS A 155 -4.69 19.25 6.73
CA CYS A 155 -5.73 20.22 7.07
C CYS A 155 -7.12 19.60 6.83
N PRO A 156 -8.04 19.61 7.81
CA PRO A 156 -9.36 18.99 7.64
C PRO A 156 -10.22 19.63 6.54
N TYR A 157 -9.95 20.90 6.22
CA TYR A 157 -10.74 21.70 5.29
C TYR A 157 -10.05 21.93 3.94
N CYS A 158 -8.72 21.85 3.87
CA CYS A 158 -7.97 22.05 2.63
C CYS A 158 -7.71 20.71 1.92
N VAL A 159 -7.97 20.68 0.62
CA VAL A 159 -7.57 19.58 -0.27
C VAL A 159 -6.08 19.74 -0.65
N GLY A 160 -5.43 18.65 -1.04
CA GLY A 160 -4.02 18.60 -1.47
C GLY A 160 -2.95 18.76 -0.38
N LYS A 161 -3.09 19.72 0.54
CA LYS A 161 -1.93 20.25 1.29
C LYS A 161 -1.39 19.35 2.41
N LYS A 162 -0.09 19.03 2.34
CA LYS A 162 0.71 18.46 3.43
C LYS A 162 1.34 19.57 4.25
N ILE A 163 1.23 19.51 5.57
CA ILE A 163 1.73 20.55 6.48
C ILE A 163 2.75 19.92 7.43
N PRO A 164 4.00 20.41 7.49
CA PRO A 164 5.08 19.67 8.14
C PRO A 164 4.97 19.57 9.66
N ASP A 165 4.53 20.64 10.31
CA ASP A 165 4.52 20.74 11.76
C ASP A 165 3.23 21.40 12.27
N ILE A 166 3.05 21.35 13.59
CA ILE A 166 1.83 21.84 14.23
C ILE A 166 1.71 23.37 14.15
N ASP A 167 2.81 24.12 14.23
CA ASP A 167 2.78 25.58 14.16
C ASP A 167 2.34 26.02 12.76
N SER A 168 2.90 25.39 11.73
CA SER A 168 2.50 25.55 10.34
C SER A 168 1.02 25.19 10.12
N LEU A 169 0.49 24.18 10.83
CA LEU A 169 -0.93 23.81 10.76
C LEU A 169 -1.80 24.89 11.39
N LEU A 170 -1.47 25.34 12.59
CA LEU A 170 -2.22 26.38 13.30
C LEU A 170 -2.22 27.70 12.52
N GLN A 171 -1.08 28.09 11.96
CA GLN A 171 -0.98 29.26 11.07
C GLN A 171 -1.81 29.09 9.80
N ASN A 172 -1.73 27.92 9.15
CA ASN A 172 -2.55 27.63 7.97
C ASN A 172 -4.04 27.76 8.29
N MET A 173 -4.48 27.19 9.41
CA MET A 173 -5.88 27.21 9.80
C MET A 173 -6.36 28.62 10.15
N ARG A 174 -5.56 29.41 10.88
CA ARG A 174 -5.85 30.82 11.17
C ARG A 174 -6.02 31.65 9.89
N ASN A 175 -5.14 31.44 8.92
CA ASN A 175 -5.08 32.28 7.71
C ASN A 175 -6.11 31.88 6.65
N LYS A 176 -6.39 30.57 6.49
CA LYS A 176 -7.27 30.04 5.43
C LYS A 176 -8.68 29.71 5.91
N HIS A 177 -8.87 29.54 7.22
CA HIS A 177 -10.16 29.25 7.85
C HIS A 177 -10.42 30.22 9.00
N PRO A 178 -10.46 31.55 8.73
CA PRO A 178 -10.63 32.55 9.78
C PRO A 178 -12.03 32.45 10.39
N GLU A 179 -12.11 32.03 11.65
CA GLU A 179 -13.37 31.93 12.41
C GLU A 179 -13.41 32.96 13.56
N GLY A 180 -13.18 34.23 13.21
CA GLY A 180 -13.22 35.34 14.17
C GLY A 180 -12.27 35.14 15.35
N GLY A 181 -12.76 35.43 16.57
CA GLY A 181 -11.98 35.35 17.81
C GLY A 181 -11.63 33.94 18.29
N PHE A 182 -12.13 32.89 17.64
CA PHE A 182 -11.87 31.49 18.03
C PHE A 182 -10.38 31.18 18.05
N TRP A 183 -9.66 31.50 16.97
CA TRP A 183 -8.22 31.21 16.86
C TRP A 183 -7.39 31.93 17.91
N THR A 184 -7.76 33.17 18.23
CA THR A 184 -7.12 33.94 19.30
C THR A 184 -7.29 33.25 20.65
N LYS A 185 -8.50 32.78 20.97
CA LYS A 185 -8.80 32.05 22.22
C LYS A 185 -8.14 30.66 22.25
N LEU A 186 -8.02 30.00 21.10
CA LEU A 186 -7.41 28.67 21.01
C LEU A 186 -5.90 28.77 21.23
N LEU A 187 -5.24 29.71 20.56
CA LEU A 187 -3.79 29.92 20.69
C LEU A 187 -3.39 30.43 22.08
N SER A 188 -4.29 31.10 22.82
CA SER A 188 -4.01 31.49 24.22
C SER A 188 -4.06 30.31 25.20
N VAL A 189 -4.65 29.18 24.81
CA VAL A 189 -4.85 27.99 25.66
C VAL A 189 -3.93 26.83 25.24
N LEU A 190 -3.54 26.77 23.96
CA LEU A 190 -2.57 25.82 23.46
C LEU A 190 -1.16 26.26 23.86
N ASP A 191 -0.46 25.44 24.64
CA ASP A 191 0.99 25.54 24.79
C ASP A 191 1.66 24.70 23.68
N PRO A 192 2.34 25.31 22.69
CA PRO A 192 3.01 24.56 21.64
C PRO A 192 4.03 23.53 22.18
N LYS A 193 4.61 23.81 23.36
CA LYS A 193 5.58 22.92 24.01
C LYS A 193 4.93 21.69 24.66
N SER A 194 3.63 21.73 24.97
CA SER A 194 2.90 20.56 25.50
C SER A 194 2.44 19.59 24.41
N ILE A 195 2.54 19.99 23.14
CA ILE A 195 2.10 19.22 21.97
C ILE A 195 3.30 18.65 21.17
N SER A 196 4.53 19.05 21.51
CA SER A 196 5.74 18.43 20.92
C SER A 196 5.73 16.95 21.27
N GLY A 197 5.48 16.12 20.26
CA GLY A 197 5.02 14.75 20.42
C GLY A 197 5.93 13.93 21.33
N THR A 198 5.32 13.30 22.34
CA THR A 198 5.88 12.18 23.11
C THR A 198 6.13 10.92 22.27
N TYR A 199 6.06 11.02 20.94
CA TYR A 199 6.25 9.89 20.02
C TYR A 199 7.70 9.83 19.57
N GLN A 200 8.42 8.89 20.17
CA GLN A 200 9.81 8.56 19.90
C GLN A 200 9.90 7.79 18.57
N GLY A 201 10.11 8.51 17.45
CA GLY A 201 10.55 7.93 16.17
C GLY A 201 9.62 8.10 14.97
N ASP A 202 10.23 8.18 13.78
CA ASP A 202 9.58 8.09 12.46
C ASP A 202 9.33 6.61 12.08
N HIS A 203 8.64 5.87 12.94
CA HIS A 203 8.34 4.46 12.68
C HIS A 203 7.21 4.34 11.65
N PHE A 204 7.54 3.69 10.54
CA PHE A 204 6.69 3.46 9.37
C PHE A 204 5.68 2.32 9.52
N SER A 205 5.72 1.59 10.64
CA SER A 205 4.81 0.53 11.10
C SER A 205 5.49 -0.27 12.22
N ASP A 206 4.76 -1.17 12.89
CA ASP A 206 5.37 -2.28 13.62
C ASP A 206 6.23 -3.16 12.70
N THR A 207 5.90 -3.21 11.40
CA THR A 207 6.51 -4.09 10.39
C THR A 207 7.83 -3.57 9.81
N ALA A 208 7.99 -2.25 9.67
CA ALA A 208 9.12 -1.66 8.95
C ALA A 208 9.59 -0.33 9.55
N THR A 209 10.85 -0.03 9.34
CA THR A 209 11.51 1.24 9.71
C THR A 209 12.17 1.83 8.48
N THR A 210 12.40 3.14 8.46
CA THR A 210 13.28 3.76 7.46
C THR A 210 14.65 4.02 8.05
N CYS A 211 15.68 3.76 7.27
CA CYS A 211 17.03 4.18 7.55
C CYS A 211 17.60 4.89 6.33
N GLN A 212 18.71 5.60 6.54
CA GLN A 212 19.42 6.29 5.47
C GLN A 212 20.74 5.55 5.24
N ASP A 213 21.05 5.23 3.98
CA ASP A 213 22.32 4.62 3.62
C ASP A 213 23.46 5.66 3.59
N SER A 214 24.68 5.19 3.36
CA SER A 214 25.88 6.03 3.27
C SER A 214 25.83 7.08 2.14
N GLN A 215 24.95 6.90 1.15
CA GLN A 215 24.77 7.78 0.00
C GLN A 215 23.56 8.71 0.17
N GLN A 216 22.99 8.78 1.37
CA GLN A 216 21.77 9.53 1.67
C GLN A 216 20.49 9.01 1.01
N ASN A 217 20.49 7.80 0.44
CA ASN A 217 19.28 7.16 -0.04
C ASN A 217 18.49 6.58 1.13
N TYR A 218 17.18 6.60 1.02
CA TYR A 218 16.29 6.05 2.03
C TYR A 218 16.03 4.57 1.73
N VAL A 219 16.12 3.75 2.77
CA VAL A 219 15.93 2.30 2.73
C VAL A 219 14.83 1.94 3.71
N LEU A 220 13.90 1.07 3.26
CA LEU A 220 12.95 0.40 4.12
C LEU A 220 13.61 -0.84 4.71
N HIS A 221 13.63 -0.92 6.03
CA HIS A 221 14.11 -2.08 6.78
C HIS A 221 12.93 -2.77 7.46
N PHE A 222 12.59 -3.95 6.96
CA PHE A 222 11.55 -4.79 7.52
C PHE A 222 12.03 -5.53 8.77
N LYS A 223 11.29 -5.39 9.88
CA LYS A 223 11.68 -6.01 11.16
C LYS A 223 11.51 -7.53 11.14
N ARG A 224 10.51 -8.04 10.42
CA ARG A 224 10.10 -9.45 10.45
C ARG A 224 9.66 -9.92 9.07
N MET A 225 10.47 -10.77 8.43
CA MET A 225 10.12 -11.36 7.12
C MET A 225 8.88 -12.26 7.19
N ASP A 226 8.62 -12.91 8.32
CA ASP A 226 7.42 -13.73 8.49
C ASP A 226 6.12 -12.95 8.26
N ASP A 227 6.09 -11.68 8.71
CA ASP A 227 4.92 -10.82 8.51
C ASP A 227 4.75 -10.47 7.02
N ILE A 228 5.85 -10.32 6.29
CA ILE A 228 5.84 -10.09 4.83
C ILE A 228 5.36 -11.34 4.09
N PHE A 229 5.93 -12.51 4.39
CA PHE A 229 5.50 -13.76 3.74
C PHE A 229 4.04 -14.07 4.03
N LYS A 230 3.57 -13.83 5.27
CA LYS A 230 2.16 -13.94 5.63
C LYS A 230 1.30 -12.99 4.80
N TYR A 231 1.70 -11.72 4.69
CA TYR A 231 0.99 -10.73 3.88
C TYR A 231 0.92 -11.15 2.40
N LEU A 232 2.04 -11.54 1.80
CA LEU A 232 2.10 -11.97 0.39
C LEU A 232 1.25 -13.22 0.14
N PHE A 233 1.26 -14.17 1.07
CA PHE A 233 0.45 -15.39 0.99
C PHE A 233 -1.06 -15.09 1.06
N LEU A 234 -1.47 -14.18 1.94
CA LEU A 234 -2.86 -13.76 2.06
C LEU A 234 -3.31 -12.89 0.87
N ARG A 235 -2.44 -12.02 0.36
CA ARG A 235 -2.67 -11.23 -0.85
C ARG A 235 -2.87 -12.12 -2.07
N ALA A 236 -2.17 -13.24 -2.14
CA ALA A 236 -2.41 -14.24 -3.18
C ALA A 236 -3.77 -14.94 -3.04
N ALA A 237 -4.36 -14.99 -1.84
CA ALA A 237 -5.65 -15.64 -1.60
C ALA A 237 -6.85 -14.75 -1.96
N ASP A 238 -6.73 -13.44 -1.72
CA ASP A 238 -7.83 -12.48 -1.82
C ASP A 238 -7.42 -11.21 -2.58
N LYS A 239 -8.39 -10.59 -3.28
CA LYS A 239 -8.26 -9.18 -3.70
C LYS A 239 -8.31 -8.34 -2.43
N ILE A 240 -7.19 -8.24 -1.72
CA ILE A 240 -7.07 -7.30 -0.61
C ILE A 240 -7.19 -5.91 -1.23
N LYS A 241 -8.38 -5.31 -1.14
CA LYS A 241 -8.62 -3.95 -1.58
C LYS A 241 -7.96 -3.01 -0.59
N GLU A 242 -6.76 -2.56 -0.93
CA GLU A 242 -6.13 -1.43 -0.25
C GLU A 242 -7.06 -0.22 -0.40
N LYS A 243 -7.32 0.48 0.71
CA LYS A 243 -8.07 1.73 0.64
C LYS A 243 -7.20 2.75 -0.11
N PRO A 244 -7.68 3.37 -1.20
CA PRO A 244 -6.94 4.42 -1.88
C PRO A 244 -6.56 5.54 -0.91
N PHE A 245 -5.38 6.15 -1.12
CA PHE A 245 -4.90 7.26 -0.30
C PHE A 245 -5.92 8.41 -0.20
N SER A 246 -6.68 8.66 -1.27
CA SER A 246 -7.77 9.63 -1.31
C SER A 246 -8.88 9.32 -0.29
N GLN A 247 -9.30 8.06 -0.18
CA GLN A 247 -10.31 7.63 0.80
C GLN A 247 -9.77 7.72 2.23
N ILE A 248 -8.53 7.29 2.46
CA ILE A 248 -7.87 7.41 3.77
C ILE A 248 -7.84 8.88 4.19
N ARG A 249 -7.41 9.76 3.28
CA ARG A 249 -7.36 11.20 3.50
C ARG A 249 -8.74 11.77 3.84
N GLU A 250 -9.77 11.42 3.08
CA GLU A 250 -11.13 11.89 3.33
C GLU A 250 -11.63 11.48 4.72
N GLU A 251 -11.41 10.21 5.11
CA GLU A 251 -11.77 9.72 6.43
C GLU A 251 -11.07 10.50 7.54
N LYS A 252 -9.78 10.82 7.35
CA LYS A 252 -8.99 11.62 8.29
C LYS A 252 -9.48 13.07 8.36
N CYS A 253 -9.79 13.70 7.22
CA CYS A 253 -10.38 15.04 7.19
C CYS A 253 -11.71 15.07 7.94
N ARG A 254 -12.60 14.09 7.70
CA ARG A 254 -13.90 13.99 8.39
C ARG A 254 -13.73 13.87 9.91
N LYS A 255 -12.79 13.03 10.37
CA LYS A 255 -12.45 12.92 11.80
C LYS A 255 -11.90 14.24 12.36
N GLY A 256 -11.01 14.89 11.61
CA GLY A 256 -10.44 16.19 11.97
C GLY A 256 -11.51 17.27 12.13
N ILE A 257 -12.46 17.36 11.19
CA ILE A 257 -13.61 18.28 11.28
C ILE A 257 -14.41 18.00 12.55
N PHE A 258 -14.76 16.73 12.82
CA PHE A 258 -15.53 16.36 14.00
C PHE A 258 -14.85 16.74 15.32
N ILE A 259 -13.54 16.48 15.44
CA ILE A 259 -12.74 16.87 16.62
C ILE A 259 -12.75 18.40 16.76
N PHE A 260 -12.54 19.10 15.65
CA PHE A 260 -12.44 20.54 15.66
C PHE A 260 -13.77 21.22 16.04
N GLU A 261 -14.91 20.72 15.54
CA GLU A 261 -16.24 21.19 15.96
C GLU A 261 -16.51 20.94 17.45
N LYS A 262 -16.06 19.81 18.01
CA LYS A 262 -16.14 19.56 19.46
C LYS A 262 -15.33 20.58 20.25
N ILE A 263 -14.10 20.90 19.81
CA ILE A 263 -13.25 21.91 20.45
C ILE A 263 -13.96 23.28 20.42
N LYS A 264 -14.51 23.67 19.26
CA LYS A 264 -15.28 24.93 19.14
C LYS A 264 -16.43 25.00 20.13
N LEU A 265 -17.26 23.94 20.21
CA LEU A 265 -18.42 23.92 21.09
C LEU A 265 -18.00 24.07 22.56
N LYS A 266 -16.97 23.32 22.98
CA LYS A 266 -16.44 23.43 24.34
C LYS A 266 -15.89 24.82 24.64
N MET A 267 -15.16 25.42 23.69
CA MET A 267 -14.60 26.76 23.87
C MET A 267 -15.66 27.86 23.92
N LYS A 268 -16.83 27.68 23.31
CA LYS A 268 -17.98 28.58 23.47
C LYS A 268 -18.58 28.49 24.88
N ASN A 269 -18.57 27.31 25.48
CA ASN A 269 -19.31 27.02 26.71
C ASN A 269 -18.47 27.10 28.00
N ALA A 270 -17.12 27.14 27.92
CA ALA A 270 -16.23 27.09 29.08
C ALA A 270 -15.43 28.38 29.36
N PRO A 271 -15.21 28.72 30.66
CA PRO A 271 -14.27 29.77 31.06
C PRO A 271 -12.82 29.38 30.77
N THR A 272 -12.01 30.37 30.37
CA THR A 272 -10.65 30.21 29.80
C THR A 272 -9.68 29.40 30.68
N ASN A 273 -9.91 29.39 31.99
CA ASN A 273 -9.01 28.90 33.04
C ASN A 273 -9.10 27.37 33.22
N MET A 274 -10.19 26.74 32.78
CA MET A 274 -10.46 25.30 32.94
C MET A 274 -10.07 24.49 31.69
N LEU A 275 -9.70 25.18 30.60
CA LEU A 275 -9.55 24.58 29.27
C LEU A 275 -8.12 24.08 28.96
N SER A 276 -7.09 24.54 29.67
CA SER A 276 -5.68 24.27 29.30
C SER A 276 -5.28 22.79 29.45
N SER A 277 -5.63 22.15 30.57
CA SER A 277 -5.31 20.74 30.81
C SER A 277 -6.14 19.81 29.92
N GLU A 278 -7.43 20.11 29.74
CA GLU A 278 -8.34 19.28 28.93
C GLU A 278 -8.10 19.43 27.42
N VAL A 279 -7.81 20.63 26.92
CA VAL A 279 -7.46 20.81 25.49
C VAL A 279 -6.12 20.17 25.19
N SER A 280 -5.15 20.25 26.10
CA SER A 280 -3.89 19.51 26.00
C SER A 280 -4.15 18.00 25.99
N GLU A 281 -5.03 17.50 26.87
CA GLU A 281 -5.44 16.09 26.87
C GLU A 281 -6.19 15.70 25.61
N PHE A 282 -6.93 16.58 24.92
CA PHE A 282 -7.53 16.28 23.61
C PHE A 282 -6.49 16.31 22.47
N CYS A 283 -5.47 17.18 22.56
CA CYS A 283 -4.34 17.21 21.62
C CYS A 283 -3.36 16.04 21.83
N GLN A 284 -3.29 15.50 23.05
CA GLN A 284 -2.46 14.36 23.48
C GLN A 284 -3.22 13.03 23.49
N SER A 285 -4.56 13.06 23.64
CA SER A 285 -5.45 11.89 23.51
C SER A 285 -5.07 11.25 22.21
N PRO A 286 -4.88 9.93 22.19
CA PRO A 286 -4.09 9.30 21.17
C PRO A 286 -4.55 9.84 19.82
N GLN A 287 -3.67 10.65 19.21
CA GLN A 287 -3.23 10.31 17.88
C GLN A 287 -2.90 8.83 18.00
N THR A 288 -3.92 7.95 17.86
CA THR A 288 -3.70 6.52 17.81
C THR A 288 -2.60 6.42 16.79
N GLY A 289 -1.43 5.99 17.24
CA GLY A 289 -0.17 6.17 16.53
C GLY A 289 -0.42 5.76 15.10
N PHE A 290 -0.58 6.74 14.22
CA PHE A 290 -0.92 6.48 12.83
C PHE A 290 0.33 6.82 12.09
N ASN A 291 1.23 5.85 12.18
CA ASN A 291 1.66 5.09 11.02
C ASN A 291 1.16 5.74 9.70
N PRO A 292 1.98 6.58 9.04
CA PRO A 292 1.74 6.99 7.68
C PRO A 292 2.00 5.77 6.83
N ASN A 293 1.09 4.81 6.88
CA ASN A 293 1.23 3.54 6.22
C ASN A 293 0.75 3.76 4.78
N PRO A 294 1.60 3.53 3.76
CA PRO A 294 1.11 3.13 2.45
C PRO A 294 0.48 1.73 2.50
N PHE A 295 0.56 1.01 3.64
CA PHE A 295 0.19 -0.42 3.74
C PHE A 295 -0.65 -0.82 4.97
N GLU A 296 -1.46 0.07 5.57
CA GLU A 296 -2.44 -0.36 6.60
C GLU A 296 -3.75 -0.78 5.94
N ILE A 297 -3.67 -1.92 5.26
CA ILE A 297 -4.78 -2.85 5.20
C ILE A 297 -5.05 -3.26 6.64
N SER A 298 -6.19 -2.84 7.14
CA SER A 298 -6.83 -3.44 8.30
C SER A 298 -7.08 -4.92 7.98
N CYS A 299 -6.14 -5.80 8.34
CA CYS A 299 -6.47 -7.19 8.62
C CYS A 299 -7.31 -7.16 9.89
N GLY A 300 -8.63 -7.24 9.73
CA GLY A 300 -9.53 -7.63 10.79
C GLY A 300 -9.18 -9.04 11.22
N LEU A 301 -8.28 -9.18 12.19
CA LEU A 301 -8.15 -10.41 12.95
C LEU A 301 -9.19 -10.35 14.06
N TYR A 302 -10.28 -11.05 13.76
CA TYR A 302 -11.16 -11.70 14.72
C TYR A 302 -10.31 -12.28 15.88
N ASN A 303 -10.67 -11.91 17.10
CA ASN A 303 -10.06 -12.42 18.32
C ASN A 303 -11.01 -13.49 18.88
N PRO A 304 -10.74 -14.80 18.73
CA PRO A 304 -11.47 -15.80 19.50
C PRO A 304 -10.74 -15.94 20.84
N SER A 305 -11.09 -15.07 21.78
CA SER A 305 -11.06 -15.46 23.18
C SER A 305 -12.37 -16.17 23.45
N GLY A 306 -12.31 -17.51 23.40
CA GLY A 306 -13.38 -18.48 23.60
C GLY A 306 -12.87 -19.86 23.19
#